data_AF-A0A929TAL4-F1
#
_entry.id   AF-A0A929TAL4-F1
#
_cell.length_a   1.000
_cell.length_b   1.000
_cell.length_c   1.000
_cell.angle_alpha   90.00
_cell.angle_beta   90.00
_cell.angle_gamma   90.00
#
_symmetry.space_group_name_H-M   'P 1'
#
loop_
_entity.id
_entity.type
_entity.pdbx_description
1 polymer ?
#
loop_
_entity_poly.entity_id
_entity_poly.type
_entity_poly.pdbx_seq_one_letter_code
_entity_poly.pdbx_strand_id
1 'polypeptide(L)'
;MAADDAHDYPHDACISFLMLGAKSLCKKEVMEALIRGDYYATQGPQFTEIVREEEEIRVRCSADVTEAFIYTNWIWCPDRYQKVTGGSFRYSVTPNDRYVRIEIRDGEGRRAWCSPFSVQ
;
A
#
# COMPACT_ATOMS: atom_id res chain seq x y z
N MET A 1 7.26 -3.05 -4.95
CA MET A 1 8.43 -3.37 -4.10
C MET A 1 9.24 -2.11 -3.84
N ALA A 2 10.08 -2.12 -2.81
CA ALA A 2 11.07 -1.09 -2.51
C ALA A 2 12.30 -1.72 -1.85
N ALA A 3 13.46 -1.09 -2.04
CA ALA A 3 14.71 -1.36 -1.37
C ALA A 3 15.51 -0.04 -1.37
N ASP A 4 16.43 0.10 -0.42
CA ASP A 4 17.25 1.32 -0.29
C ASP A 4 18.30 1.48 -1.38
N ASP A 5 18.81 0.36 -1.91
CA ASP A 5 20.02 0.35 -2.76
C ASP A 5 21.16 1.16 -2.12
N ALA A 6 21.40 0.89 -0.83
CA ALA A 6 22.26 1.70 0.04
C ALA A 6 23.76 1.64 -0.37
N HIS A 7 24.36 2.81 -0.55
CA HIS A 7 25.77 3.02 -0.88
C HIS A 7 26.47 3.99 0.09
N ASP A 8 25.72 4.78 0.87
CA ASP A 8 26.24 5.75 1.85
C ASP A 8 25.63 5.54 3.25
N TYR A 9 26.37 4.84 4.10
CA TYR A 9 25.93 4.49 5.44
C TYR A 9 26.25 5.61 6.46
N PRO A 10 25.29 5.99 7.33
CA PRO A 10 23.95 5.44 7.50
C PRO A 10 22.85 6.23 6.75
N HIS A 11 23.22 7.21 5.93
CA HIS A 11 22.28 8.22 5.41
C HIS A 11 21.21 7.67 4.48
N ASP A 12 21.53 6.67 3.66
CA ASP A 12 20.60 6.06 2.71
C ASP A 12 20.09 4.68 3.14
N ALA A 13 20.51 4.20 4.32
CA ALA A 13 20.11 2.89 4.83
C ALA A 13 18.82 2.96 5.65
N CYS A 14 18.01 1.90 5.55
CA CYS A 14 16.78 1.68 6.30
C CYS A 14 15.66 2.72 6.04
N ILE A 15 15.60 3.27 4.82
CA ILE A 15 14.59 4.26 4.44
C ILE A 15 13.35 3.60 3.83
N SER A 16 13.54 2.61 2.96
CA SER A 16 12.51 2.01 2.11
C SER A 16 12.61 0.49 2.14
N PHE A 17 11.53 -0.17 2.55
CA PHE A 17 11.51 -1.62 2.77
C PHE A 17 10.17 -2.24 2.39
N LEU A 18 10.13 -3.57 2.37
CA LEU A 18 8.90 -4.34 2.23
C LEU A 18 8.37 -4.70 3.61
N MET A 19 7.07 -4.47 3.83
CA MET A 19 6.35 -5.09 4.93
C MET A 19 5.70 -6.37 4.43
N LEU A 20 6.09 -7.52 4.99
CA LEU A 20 5.73 -8.86 4.51
C LEU A 20 4.70 -9.54 5.43
N GLY A 21 3.64 -10.09 4.83
CA GLY A 21 2.68 -10.98 5.48
C GLY A 21 3.16 -12.44 5.53
N ALA A 22 4.33 -12.69 6.13
CA ALA A 22 4.89 -14.04 6.27
C ALA A 22 4.53 -14.67 7.63
N LYS A 23 4.30 -15.99 7.66
CA LYS A 23 4.00 -16.72 8.92
C LYS A 23 5.19 -16.78 9.89
N SER A 24 6.40 -16.73 9.34
CA SER A 24 7.65 -16.72 10.11
C SER A 24 8.77 -16.08 9.28
N LEU A 25 9.89 -15.77 9.93
CA LEU A 25 11.09 -15.22 9.30
C LEU A 25 11.97 -16.28 8.62
N CYS A 26 11.50 -17.52 8.46
CA CYS A 26 12.28 -18.53 7.77
C CYS A 26 12.24 -18.30 6.25
N LYS A 27 13.32 -18.68 5.55
CA LYS A 27 13.47 -18.46 4.10
C LYS A 27 12.26 -18.94 3.30
N LYS A 28 11.73 -20.12 3.62
CA LYS A 28 10.58 -20.70 2.89
C LYS A 28 9.37 -19.78 2.97
N GLU A 29 8.93 -19.41 4.18
CA GLU A 29 7.72 -18.60 4.39
C GLU A 29 7.87 -17.18 3.83
N VAL A 30 9.07 -16.58 3.93
CA VAL A 30 9.37 -15.27 3.31
C VAL A 30 9.27 -15.33 1.79
N MET A 31 9.88 -16.35 1.17
CA MET A 31 9.85 -16.51 -0.29
C MET A 31 8.42 -16.77 -0.79
N GLU A 32 7.65 -17.59 -0.08
CA GLU A 32 6.26 -17.85 -0.43
C GLU A 32 5.40 -16.58 -0.33
N ALA A 33 5.57 -15.76 0.72
CA ALA A 33 4.87 -14.48 0.85
C ALA A 33 5.21 -13.51 -0.29
N LEU A 34 6.49 -13.44 -0.68
CA LEU A 34 6.93 -12.63 -1.83
C LEU A 34 6.31 -13.10 -3.15
N ILE A 35 6.31 -14.41 -3.41
CA ILE A 35 5.74 -15.00 -4.63
C ILE A 35 4.23 -14.76 -4.71
N ARG A 36 3.50 -14.88 -3.57
CA ARG A 36 2.07 -14.60 -3.51
C ARG A 36 1.73 -13.12 -3.64
N GLY A 37 2.70 -12.23 -3.41
CA GLY A 37 2.48 -10.79 -3.40
C GLY A 37 1.89 -10.29 -2.07
N ASP A 38 2.05 -11.04 -0.97
CA ASP A 38 1.57 -10.70 0.36
C ASP A 38 2.50 -9.67 1.03
N TYR A 39 2.65 -8.52 0.38
CA TYR A 39 3.50 -7.44 0.88
C TYR A 39 3.04 -6.07 0.36
N TYR A 40 3.52 -5.02 1.03
CA TYR A 40 3.52 -3.67 0.50
C TYR A 40 4.90 -3.03 0.69
N ALA A 41 5.18 -2.01 -0.10
CA ALA A 41 6.40 -1.21 0.04
C ALA A 41 6.11 0.02 0.90
N THR A 42 7.07 0.43 1.74
CA THR A 42 6.88 1.58 2.64
C THR A 42 8.18 2.27 2.99
N GLN A 43 8.04 3.54 3.38
CA GLN A 43 9.06 4.38 3.98
C GLN A 43 8.74 4.74 5.45
N GLY A 44 7.75 4.08 6.06
CA GLY A 44 7.25 4.40 7.40
C GLY A 44 5.75 4.09 7.53
N PRO A 45 4.88 4.75 6.74
CA PRO A 45 3.43 4.56 6.82
C PRO A 45 3.01 3.10 6.63
N GLN A 46 1.92 2.69 7.27
CA GLN A 46 1.53 1.28 7.30
C GLN A 46 0.11 1.07 6.83
N PHE A 47 -0.10 0.04 6.01
CA PHE A 47 -1.41 -0.55 5.81
C PHE A 47 -1.63 -1.58 6.91
N THR A 48 -2.62 -1.37 7.78
CA THR A 48 -2.96 -2.33 8.84
C THR A 48 -4.06 -3.29 8.38
N GLU A 49 -4.91 -2.86 7.44
CA GLU A 49 -5.94 -3.69 6.85
C GLU A 49 -6.34 -3.17 5.46
N ILE A 50 -6.52 -4.09 4.50
CA ILE A 50 -7.15 -3.79 3.20
C ILE A 50 -8.20 -4.87 2.97
N VAL A 51 -9.47 -4.51 3.11
CA VAL A 51 -10.61 -5.39 2.85
C VAL A 51 -11.19 -5.07 1.48
N ARG A 52 -11.36 -6.10 0.65
CA ARG A 52 -11.94 -5.99 -0.69
C ARG A 52 -13.33 -6.64 -0.66
N GLU A 53 -14.36 -5.84 -0.87
CA GLU A 53 -15.75 -6.27 -1.08
C GLU A 53 -16.11 -6.05 -2.57
N GLU A 54 -17.27 -6.53 -3.03
CA GLU A 54 -17.66 -6.47 -4.46
C GLU A 54 -17.68 -5.04 -5.03
N GLU A 55 -18.15 -4.07 -4.26
CA GLU A 55 -18.32 -2.67 -4.70
C GLU A 55 -17.50 -1.66 -3.88
N GLU A 56 -16.75 -2.12 -2.87
CA GLU A 56 -16.04 -1.23 -1.94
C GLU A 56 -14.70 -1.84 -1.49
N ILE A 57 -13.67 -1.00 -1.41
CA ILE A 57 -12.41 -1.30 -0.73
C ILE A 57 -12.34 -0.47 0.54
N ARG A 58 -12.16 -1.12 1.68
CA ARG A 58 -11.93 -0.47 2.98
C ARG A 58 -10.48 -0.59 3.36
N VAL A 59 -9.89 0.54 3.77
CA VAL A 59 -8.47 0.59 4.16
C VAL A 59 -8.35 1.14 5.57
N ARG A 60 -7.58 0.44 6.40
CA ARG A 60 -7.03 0.97 7.64
C ARG A 60 -5.52 1.13 7.51
N CYS A 61 -5.00 2.21 8.08
CA CYS A 61 -3.61 2.57 8.02
C CYS A 61 -3.14 3.16 9.35
N SER A 62 -1.83 3.39 9.45
CA SER A 62 -1.25 4.07 10.61
C SER A 62 -1.76 5.51 10.76
N ALA A 63 -1.81 6.02 11.99
CA ALA A 63 -2.47 7.28 12.32
C ALA A 63 -1.77 8.54 11.78
N ASP A 64 -0.52 8.41 11.36
CA ASP A 64 0.31 9.44 10.73
C ASP A 64 -0.05 9.72 9.26
N VAL A 65 -0.84 8.84 8.63
CA VAL A 65 -1.29 8.99 7.25
C VAL A 65 -2.31 10.12 7.12
N THR A 66 -2.05 11.02 6.17
CA THR A 66 -2.87 12.22 5.91
C THR A 66 -3.50 12.19 4.52
N GLU A 67 -2.97 11.40 3.59
CA GLU A 67 -3.43 11.36 2.20
C GLU A 67 -3.44 9.94 1.65
N ALA A 68 -4.43 9.64 0.81
CA ALA A 68 -4.55 8.42 0.04
C ALA A 68 -4.74 8.72 -1.45
N PHE A 69 -4.05 7.95 -2.28
CA PHE A 69 -4.08 8.01 -3.74
C PHE A 69 -4.47 6.65 -4.29
N ILE A 70 -5.54 6.62 -5.10
CA ILE A 70 -6.10 5.42 -5.69
C ILE A 70 -5.89 5.48 -7.20
N TYR A 71 -5.17 4.49 -7.72
CA TYR A 71 -4.86 4.34 -9.13
C TYR A 71 -5.64 3.16 -9.70
N THR A 72 -6.40 3.42 -10.77
CA THR A 72 -7.11 2.39 -11.53
C THR A 72 -6.83 2.58 -13.03
N ASN A 73 -7.35 1.70 -13.88
CA ASN A 73 -7.32 1.87 -15.33
C ASN A 73 -8.24 3.00 -15.84
N TRP A 74 -9.04 3.64 -14.97
CA TRP A 74 -9.96 4.70 -15.36
C TRP A 74 -9.39 6.10 -15.10
N ILE A 75 -9.22 6.87 -16.18
CA ILE A 75 -8.67 8.23 -16.19
C ILE A 75 -9.59 9.28 -15.51
N TRP A 76 -10.88 9.03 -15.33
CA TRP A 76 -11.87 9.95 -14.74
C TRP A 76 -12.66 9.30 -13.61
N CYS A 77 -11.95 8.64 -12.70
CA CYS A 77 -12.57 8.05 -11.52
C CYS A 77 -12.70 9.11 -10.37
N PRO A 78 -13.87 9.21 -9.71
CA PRO A 78 -14.03 10.00 -8.49
C PRO A 78 -13.17 9.43 -7.34
N ASP A 79 -12.92 10.23 -6.31
CA ASP A 79 -12.30 9.80 -5.05
C ASP A 79 -10.91 9.12 -5.16
N ARG A 80 -10.20 9.37 -6.26
CA ARG A 80 -8.81 8.92 -6.46
C ARG A 80 -7.79 9.62 -5.56
N TYR A 81 -8.17 10.76 -5.00
CA TYR A 81 -7.43 11.44 -3.95
C TYR A 81 -8.37 11.65 -2.78
N GLN A 82 -7.92 11.29 -1.59
CA GLN A 82 -8.68 11.46 -0.37
C GLN A 82 -7.77 12.00 0.73
N LYS A 83 -8.26 12.99 1.48
CA LYS A 83 -7.67 13.32 2.77
C LYS A 83 -8.07 12.24 3.77
N VAL A 84 -7.08 11.73 4.50
CA VAL A 84 -7.27 10.69 5.50
C VAL A 84 -7.22 11.32 6.88
N THR A 85 -8.27 11.06 7.66
CA THR A 85 -8.36 11.48 9.07
C THR A 85 -8.74 10.27 9.89
N GLY A 86 -8.00 9.99 10.96
CA GLY A 86 -8.29 8.86 11.86
C GLY A 86 -7.86 7.49 11.34
N GLY A 87 -6.93 7.44 10.37
CA GLY A 87 -6.27 6.19 9.95
C GLY A 87 -7.15 5.23 9.14
N SER A 88 -8.22 5.71 8.50
CA SER A 88 -9.02 4.87 7.60
C SER A 88 -9.68 5.67 6.48
N PHE A 89 -9.94 5.01 5.36
CA PHE A 89 -10.65 5.55 4.21
C PHE A 89 -11.29 4.43 3.38
N ARG A 90 -12.11 4.79 2.40
CA ARG A 90 -12.83 3.84 1.55
C ARG A 90 -12.78 4.25 0.10
N TYR A 91 -12.91 3.28 -0.80
CA TYR A 91 -12.98 3.53 -2.23
C TYR A 91 -14.07 2.67 -2.85
N SER A 92 -15.02 3.32 -3.53
CA SER A 92 -16.09 2.61 -4.25
C SER A 92 -15.56 2.10 -5.58
N VAL A 93 -15.55 0.79 -5.75
CA VAL A 93 -15.15 0.12 -6.99
C VAL A 93 -16.23 0.33 -8.04
N THR A 94 -15.83 0.71 -9.24
CA THR A 94 -16.76 0.92 -10.35
C THR A 94 -16.71 -0.24 -11.36
N PRO A 95 -17.75 -0.43 -12.20
CA PRO A 95 -17.76 -1.48 -13.21
C PRO A 95 -16.65 -1.40 -14.29
N ASN A 96 -15.98 -0.26 -14.40
CA ASN A 96 -14.86 -0.07 -15.34
C ASN A 96 -13.50 -0.26 -14.68
N ASP A 97 -13.43 -0.32 -13.35
CA ASP A 97 -12.17 -0.67 -12.68
C ASP A 97 -11.85 -2.13 -12.98
N ARG A 98 -10.59 -2.38 -13.33
CA ARG A 98 -10.02 -3.71 -13.59
C ARG A 98 -8.97 -4.03 -12.55
N TYR A 99 -8.24 -3.00 -12.12
CA TYR A 99 -7.32 -3.09 -11.01
C TYR A 99 -7.41 -1.84 -10.15
N VAL A 100 -7.02 -2.00 -8.89
CA VAL A 100 -6.77 -0.91 -7.96
C VAL A 100 -5.34 -1.02 -7.43
N ARG A 101 -4.66 0.11 -7.34
CA ARG A 101 -3.43 0.29 -6.57
C ARG A 101 -3.60 1.46 -5.63
N ILE A 102 -3.13 1.30 -4.40
CA ILE A 102 -3.28 2.30 -3.34
C ILE A 102 -1.89 2.77 -2.92
N GLU A 103 -1.71 4.08 -2.85
CA GLU A 103 -0.59 4.75 -2.18
C GLU A 103 -1.15 5.58 -1.02
N ILE A 104 -0.49 5.54 0.13
CA ILE A 104 -0.78 6.40 1.27
C ILE A 104 0.46 7.24 1.59
N ARG A 105 0.25 8.43 2.15
CA ARG A 105 1.31 9.38 2.49
C ARG A 105 1.06 9.99 3.86
N ASP A 106 2.13 10.20 4.62
CA ASP A 106 2.09 10.93 5.89
C ASP A 106 2.38 12.42 5.72
N GLY A 107 2.32 13.17 6.83
CA GLY A 107 2.63 14.61 6.86
C GLY A 107 4.09 14.97 6.53
N GLU A 108 5.01 14.01 6.55
CA GLU A 108 6.44 14.20 6.22
C GLU A 108 6.76 13.82 4.77
N GLY A 109 5.76 13.35 4.01
CA GLY A 109 5.91 12.95 2.62
C GLY A 109 6.41 11.52 2.41
N ARG A 110 6.59 10.73 3.49
CA ARG A 110 6.90 9.29 3.40
C ARG A 110 5.68 8.56 2.87
N ARG A 111 5.92 7.47 2.14
CA ARG A 111 4.88 6.77 1.40
C ARG A 111 4.83 5.29 1.71
N ALA A 112 3.65 4.70 1.55
CA ALA A 112 3.49 3.26 1.41
C ALA A 112 2.57 2.94 0.24
N TRP A 113 2.85 1.86 -0.49
CA TRP A 113 2.06 1.45 -1.64
C TRP A 113 1.99 -0.08 -1.79
N CYS A 114 0.81 -0.57 -2.17
CA CYS A 114 0.61 -1.97 -2.53
C CYS A 114 0.94 -2.21 -4.01
N SER A 115 1.15 -3.48 -4.36
CA SER A 115 1.07 -3.90 -5.76
C SER A 115 -0.37 -3.76 -6.26
N PRO A 116 -0.60 -3.48 -7.56
CA PRO A 116 -1.95 -3.50 -8.12
C PRO A 116 -2.61 -4.86 -7.89
N PHE A 117 -3.91 -4.85 -7.61
CA PHE A 117 -4.71 -6.06 -7.47
C PHE A 117 -6.00 -5.97 -8.29
N SER A 118 -6.47 -7.13 -8.78
CA SER A 118 -7.72 -7.22 -9.54
C SER A 118 -8.90 -6.87 -8.66
N VAL A 119 -9.89 -6.19 -9.26
CA VAL A 119 -11.19 -5.88 -8.64
C VAL A 119 -12.36 -6.35 -9.52
N GLN A 120 -12.05 -7.21 -10.50
CA GLN A 120 -12.99 -8.00 -11.30
C GLN A 120 -12.52 -9.45 -11.40
#